data_AF-W6S1S0-F1
#
_entry.id   AF-W6S1S0-F1
#
_cell.length_a   1.000
_cell.length_b   1.000
_cell.length_c   1.000
_cell.angle_alpha   90.00
_cell.angle_beta   90.00
_cell.angle_gamma   90.00
#
_symmetry.space_group_name_H-M   'P 1'
#
loop_
_entity.id
_entity.type
_entity.pdbx_description
1 polymer ?
#
loop_
_entity_poly.entity_id
_entity_poly.type
_entity_poly.pdbx_seq_one_letter_code
_entity_poly.pdbx_strand_id
1 'polypeptide(L)'
;MIENSLSTRFDTASITKLFTAVSVFQLIDKKLISLDDNVLDILDLKDTKISKDVTIYHLLTHTSGIGDDADEEAGESYEDIWKYKPNYSVRELGDFLRDFIYREPNFEPGK
;
A
#
# COMPACT_ATOMS: atom_id res chain seq x y z
N MET A 1 -31.43 14.72 13.69
CA MET A 1 -30.36 13.70 13.53
C MET A 1 -30.92 12.59 12.68
N ILE A 2 -30.11 11.98 11.82
CA ILE A 2 -30.46 10.77 11.08
C ILE A 2 -29.82 9.62 11.87
N GLU A 3 -30.62 8.66 12.33
CA GLU A 3 -30.11 7.50 13.06
C GLU A 3 -29.49 6.48 12.09
N ASN A 4 -28.49 5.74 12.58
CA ASN A 4 -27.93 4.62 11.84
C ASN A 4 -28.96 3.49 11.71
N SER A 5 -28.86 2.74 10.62
CA SER A 5 -29.68 1.55 10.36
C SER A 5 -28.80 0.39 9.91
N LEU A 6 -29.41 -0.79 9.74
CA LEU A 6 -28.73 -1.97 9.20
C LEU A 6 -28.23 -1.76 7.76
N SER A 7 -28.73 -0.75 7.04
CA SER A 7 -28.27 -0.41 5.69
C SER A 7 -27.27 0.76 5.65
N THR A 8 -26.89 1.32 6.80
CA THR A 8 -25.84 2.34 6.87
C THR A 8 -24.53 1.77 6.35
N ARG A 9 -23.91 2.48 5.40
CA ARG A 9 -22.58 2.17 4.88
C ARG A 9 -21.53 2.93 5.67
N PHE A 10 -20.42 2.27 5.95
CA PHE A 10 -19.27 2.85 6.65
C PHE A 10 -18.04 2.66 5.78
N ASP A 11 -17.16 3.67 5.79
CA ASP A 11 -15.80 3.50 5.28
C ASP A 11 -15.03 2.61 6.27
N THR A 12 -14.46 1.52 5.77
CA THR A 12 -13.90 0.45 6.60
C THR A 12 -12.39 0.53 6.77
N ALA A 13 -11.76 1.58 6.19
CA ALA A 13 -10.32 1.83 6.26
C ALA A 13 -9.50 0.54 5.99
N SER A 14 -8.56 0.21 6.87
CA SER A 14 -7.63 -0.93 6.72
C SER A 14 -8.29 -2.31 6.67
N ILE A 15 -9.58 -2.47 6.96
CA ILE A 15 -10.31 -3.74 6.71
C ILE A 15 -10.24 -4.10 5.21
N THR A 16 -10.15 -3.10 4.33
CA THR A 16 -10.03 -3.29 2.88
C THR A 16 -8.78 -4.09 2.46
N LYS A 17 -7.70 -4.09 3.26
CA LYS A 17 -6.47 -4.85 2.99
C LYS A 17 -6.72 -6.34 2.79
N LEU A 18 -7.72 -6.90 3.50
CA LEU A 18 -8.12 -8.30 3.33
C LEU A 18 -8.63 -8.58 1.91
N PHE A 19 -9.41 -7.67 1.34
CA PHE A 19 -9.93 -7.83 -0.03
C PHE A 19 -8.81 -7.74 -1.06
N THR A 20 -7.87 -6.80 -0.88
CA THR A 20 -6.66 -6.71 -1.71
C THR A 20 -5.84 -8.00 -1.65
N ALA A 21 -5.62 -8.55 -0.45
CA ALA A 21 -4.89 -9.82 -0.29
C ALA A 21 -5.61 -10.97 -1.00
N VAL A 22 -6.94 -11.09 -0.86
CA VAL A 22 -7.72 -12.11 -1.58
C VAL A 22 -7.59 -11.94 -3.10
N SER A 23 -7.64 -10.72 -3.62
CA SER A 23 -7.44 -10.47 -5.06
C SER A 23 -6.05 -10.87 -5.54
N VAL A 24 -5.00 -10.63 -4.75
CA VAL A 24 -3.64 -11.10 -5.06
C VAL A 24 -3.60 -12.63 -5.12
N PHE A 25 -4.17 -13.33 -4.14
CA PHE A 25 -4.22 -14.79 -4.14
C PHE A 25 -5.05 -15.37 -5.29
N GLN A 26 -6.10 -14.68 -5.75
CA GLN A 26 -6.83 -15.08 -6.95
C GLN A 26 -5.98 -14.97 -8.23
N LEU A 27 -5.06 -14.01 -8.32
CA LEU A 27 -4.11 -13.92 -9.44
C LEU A 27 -3.04 -15.02 -9.35
N ILE A 28 -2.60 -15.36 -8.14
CA ILE A 28 -1.67 -16.48 -7.89
C ILE A 28 -2.31 -17.82 -8.28
N ASP A 29 -3.56 -18.07 -7.91
CA ASP A 29 -4.29 -19.28 -8.29
C ASP A 29 -4.41 -19.43 -9.82
N LYS A 30 -4.59 -18.30 -10.52
CA LYS A 30 -4.58 -18.23 -11.99
C LYS A 30 -3.19 -18.32 -12.62
N LYS A 31 -2.12 -18.44 -11.81
CA LYS A 31 -0.72 -18.47 -12.24
C LYS A 31 -0.29 -17.24 -13.05
N LEU A 32 -0.92 -16.09 -12.77
CA LEU A 32 -0.58 -14.81 -13.42
C LEU A 32 0.57 -14.11 -12.70
N ILE A 33 0.72 -14.36 -11.39
CA ILE A 33 1.81 -13.87 -10.53
C ILE A 33 2.15 -14.96 -9.49
N SER A 34 3.29 -14.83 -8.82
CA SER A 34 3.76 -15.67 -7.72
C SER A 34 4.13 -14.84 -6.49
N LEU A 35 4.15 -15.45 -5.31
CA LEU A 35 4.60 -14.81 -4.07
C LEU A 35 6.06 -14.30 -4.17
N ASP A 36 6.89 -15.01 -4.94
CA ASP A 36 8.31 -14.68 -5.14
C ASP A 36 8.55 -13.66 -6.26
N ASP A 37 7.49 -13.23 -6.96
CA ASP A 37 7.65 -12.28 -8.05
C ASP A 37 8.11 -10.92 -7.54
N ASN A 38 9.00 -10.31 -8.30
CA ASN A 38 9.53 -8.99 -8.02
C ASN A 38 8.49 -7.89 -8.28
N VAL A 39 8.29 -7.01 -7.30
CA VAL A 39 7.27 -5.96 -7.39
C VAL A 39 7.66 -4.86 -8.38
N LEU A 40 8.95 -4.52 -8.50
CA LEU A 40 9.39 -3.44 -9.40
C LEU A 40 9.18 -3.78 -10.87
N ASP A 41 9.33 -5.06 -11.24
CA ASP A 41 9.07 -5.53 -12.60
C ASP A 41 7.58 -5.51 -12.94
N ILE A 42 6.71 -5.85 -11.98
CA ILE A 42 5.25 -5.86 -12.18
C ILE A 42 4.70 -4.44 -12.28
N LEU A 43 5.20 -3.51 -11.45
CA LEU A 43 4.67 -2.15 -11.31
C LEU A 43 5.41 -1.09 -12.11
N ASP A 44 6.49 -1.45 -12.81
CA ASP A 44 7.37 -0.53 -13.54
C ASP A 44 7.95 0.59 -12.65
N LEU A 45 8.47 0.20 -11.48
CA LEU A 45 8.98 1.12 -10.44
C LEU A 45 10.51 1.07 -10.28
N LYS A 46 11.24 0.74 -11.35
CA LYS A 46 12.70 0.50 -11.31
C LYS A 46 13.52 1.72 -10.91
N ASP A 47 13.02 2.92 -11.19
CA ASP A 47 13.69 4.19 -10.89
C ASP A 47 13.34 4.75 -9.49
N THR A 48 12.90 3.90 -8.56
CA THR A 48 12.48 4.28 -7.20
C THR A 48 13.51 3.87 -6.14
N LYS A 49 13.26 4.20 -4.89
CA LYS A 49 14.08 3.78 -3.73
C LYS A 49 13.62 2.45 -3.12
N ILE A 50 12.54 1.86 -3.62
CA ILE A 50 12.09 0.54 -3.20
C ILE A 50 13.18 -0.49 -3.55
N SER A 51 13.52 -1.35 -2.58
CA SER A 51 14.52 -2.39 -2.81
C SER A 51 14.12 -3.33 -3.94
N LYS A 52 15.08 -3.67 -4.79
CA LYS A 52 14.92 -4.67 -5.86
C LYS A 52 14.67 -6.08 -5.34
N ASP A 53 14.76 -6.32 -4.03
CA ASP A 53 14.53 -7.64 -3.44
C ASP A 53 13.11 -7.75 -2.83
N VAL A 54 12.28 -6.69 -2.96
CA VAL A 54 10.87 -6.71 -2.55
C VAL A 54 10.06 -7.62 -3.47
N THR A 55 9.37 -8.59 -2.86
CA THR A 55 8.48 -9.53 -3.53
C THR A 55 7.03 -9.30 -3.10
N ILE A 56 6.09 -9.94 -3.79
CA ILE A 56 4.68 -9.93 -3.39
C ILE A 56 4.49 -10.47 -1.97
N TYR A 57 5.25 -11.50 -1.58
CA TYR A 57 5.24 -12.02 -0.21
C TYR A 57 5.53 -10.92 0.81
N HIS A 58 6.62 -10.17 0.61
CA HIS A 58 7.03 -9.10 1.51
C HIS A 58 5.98 -8.00 1.67
N LEU A 59 5.25 -7.66 0.59
CA LEU A 59 4.13 -6.71 0.67
C LEU A 59 2.96 -7.27 1.50
N LEU A 60 2.58 -8.53 1.27
CA LEU A 60 1.43 -9.15 1.96
C LEU A 60 1.67 -9.38 3.46
N THR A 61 2.93 -9.55 3.87
CA THR A 61 3.31 -9.81 5.26
C THR A 61 3.80 -8.58 6.02
N HIS A 62 3.79 -7.40 5.39
CA HIS A 62 4.33 -6.16 5.98
C HIS A 62 5.82 -6.28 6.38
N THR A 63 6.62 -6.96 5.56
CA THR A 63 8.07 -7.15 5.78
C THR A 63 8.91 -6.63 4.63
N SER A 64 8.37 -5.76 3.77
CA SER A 64 9.11 -5.20 2.63
C SER A 64 10.12 -4.12 2.99
N GLY A 65 9.93 -3.46 4.13
CA GLY A 65 10.76 -2.33 4.56
C GLY A 65 10.60 -1.07 3.71
N ILE A 66 9.60 -1.01 2.79
CA ILE A 66 9.33 0.21 2.02
C ILE A 66 8.92 1.35 2.95
N GLY A 67 9.28 2.59 2.58
CA GLY A 67 8.78 3.76 3.30
C GLY A 67 7.26 3.88 3.20
N ASP A 68 6.64 4.40 4.25
CA ASP A 68 5.20 4.66 4.29
C ASP A 68 4.87 6.10 3.87
N ASP A 69 3.61 6.37 3.49
CA ASP A 69 3.15 7.72 3.15
C ASP A 69 2.96 8.60 4.41
N ALA A 70 2.51 7.99 5.51
CA ALA A 70 2.67 8.46 6.87
C ALA A 70 3.13 7.31 7.78
N ASP A 71 4.33 7.43 8.33
CA ASP A 71 4.90 6.42 9.22
C ASP A 71 4.25 6.49 10.61
N GLU A 72 3.25 5.62 10.85
CA GLU A 72 2.54 5.54 12.12
C GLU A 72 3.47 5.19 13.30
N GLU A 73 4.51 4.38 13.08
CA GLU A 73 5.45 3.97 14.12
C GLU A 73 6.41 5.10 14.51
N ALA A 74 6.77 5.94 13.55
CA ALA A 74 7.52 7.18 13.78
C ALA A 74 6.64 8.30 14.38
N GLY A 75 5.33 8.07 14.52
CA GLY A 75 4.37 9.03 15.06
C GLY A 75 3.99 10.14 14.07
N GLU A 76 4.14 9.89 12.77
CA GLU A 76 3.65 10.81 11.73
C GLU A 76 2.12 10.84 11.75
N SER A 77 1.56 12.02 11.47
CA SER A 77 0.12 12.21 11.47
C SER A 77 -0.45 11.98 10.07
N TYR A 78 -1.42 11.08 9.94
CA TYR A 78 -2.08 10.81 8.64
C TYR A 78 -2.72 12.06 8.03
N GLU A 79 -3.23 13.00 8.84
CA GLU A 79 -3.78 14.27 8.33
C GLU A 79 -2.73 15.16 7.67
N ASP A 80 -1.44 14.98 8.00
CA ASP A 80 -0.36 15.81 7.49
C ASP A 80 -0.08 15.56 6.01
N ILE A 81 -0.38 14.36 5.51
CA ILE A 81 -0.35 14.02 4.07
C ILE A 81 -1.16 15.06 3.28
N TRP A 82 -2.27 15.54 3.85
CA TRP A 82 -3.25 16.38 3.17
C TRP A 82 -3.05 17.89 3.37
N LYS A 83 -2.03 18.32 4.12
CA LYS A 83 -1.76 19.75 4.39
C LYS A 83 -1.49 20.55 3.11
N TYR A 84 -0.81 19.94 2.14
CA TYR A 84 -0.36 20.60 0.91
C TYR A 84 -0.89 19.93 -0.36
N LYS A 85 -1.64 18.83 -0.22
CA LYS A 85 -2.25 18.05 -1.29
C LYS A 85 -3.71 17.77 -0.91
N PRO A 86 -4.71 18.34 -1.60
CA PRO A 86 -6.10 18.07 -1.24
C PRO A 86 -6.43 16.58 -1.43
N ASN A 87 -7.01 15.93 -0.42
CA ASN A 87 -7.30 14.49 -0.46
C ASN A 87 -8.16 14.07 -1.67
N TYR A 88 -9.11 14.90 -2.09
CA TYR A 88 -9.98 14.66 -3.26
C TYR A 88 -9.24 14.71 -4.60
N SER A 89 -7.97 15.13 -4.62
CA SER A 89 -7.13 15.05 -5.82
C SER A 89 -6.57 13.65 -6.07
N VAL A 90 -6.58 12.78 -5.06
CA VAL A 90 -6.18 11.38 -5.21
C VAL A 90 -7.35 10.61 -5.79
N ARG A 91 -7.22 10.22 -7.05
CA ARG A 91 -8.30 9.57 -7.81
C ARG A 91 -7.87 8.23 -8.39
N GLU A 92 -6.57 8.05 -8.60
CA GLU A 92 -5.96 6.82 -9.11
C GLU A 92 -4.91 6.32 -8.12
N LEU A 93 -4.63 5.01 -8.11
CA LEU A 93 -3.64 4.41 -7.21
C LEU A 93 -2.24 5.04 -7.37
N GLY A 94 -1.89 5.42 -8.60
CA GLY A 94 -0.62 6.07 -8.92
C GLY A 94 -0.42 7.42 -8.24
N ASP A 95 -1.49 8.10 -7.84
CA ASP A 95 -1.41 9.41 -7.18
C ASP A 95 -0.79 9.32 -5.78
N PHE A 96 -0.82 8.14 -5.14
CA PHE A 96 -0.17 7.89 -3.84
C PHE A 96 1.33 7.63 -3.95
N LEU A 97 1.80 7.08 -5.09
CA LEU A 97 3.17 6.57 -5.20
C LEU A 97 4.22 7.64 -4.87
N ARG A 98 4.01 8.88 -5.31
CA ARG A 98 4.95 9.98 -5.07
C ARG A 98 5.19 10.29 -3.59
N ASP A 99 4.29 9.88 -2.71
CA ASP A 99 4.35 10.21 -1.29
C ASP A 99 5.37 9.32 -0.54
N PHE A 100 5.76 8.17 -1.11
CA PHE A 100 6.65 7.21 -0.45
C PHE A 100 7.72 6.54 -1.32
N ILE A 101 7.55 6.38 -2.65
CA ILE A 101 8.46 5.55 -3.48
C ILE A 101 9.91 6.05 -3.54
N TYR A 102 10.16 7.31 -3.20
CA TYR A 102 11.51 7.90 -3.16
C TYR A 102 12.06 8.08 -1.74
N ARG A 103 11.34 7.62 -0.71
CA ARG A 103 11.86 7.56 0.66
C ARG A 103 12.86 6.42 0.77
N GLU A 104 13.85 6.57 1.65
CA GLU A 104 14.77 5.48 1.97
C GLU A 104 13.99 4.33 2.66
N PRO A 105 14.30 3.06 2.35
CA PRO A 105 13.69 1.93 3.06
C PRO A 105 13.98 1.97 4.56
N ASN A 106 12.99 1.61 5.37
CA ASN A 106 13.11 1.51 6.82
C ASN A 106 14.03 0.35 7.23
N PHE A 107 14.00 -0.76 6.48
CA PHE A 107 14.85 -1.94 6.68
C PHE A 107 14.93 -2.80 5.40
N GLU A 108 15.79 -3.82 5.42
CA GLU A 108 15.91 -4.77 4.31
C GLU A 108 14.72 -5.73 4.25
N PRO A 109 14.21 -6.09 3.05
CA PRO A 109 13.07 -7.01 2.93
C PRO A 109 13.27 -8.33 3.69
N GLY A 110 12.26 -8.73 4.46
CA GLY A 110 12.23 -9.97 5.25
C GLY A 110 12.84 -9.90 6.65
N LYS A 111 13.28 -8.72 7.11
CA LYS A 111 13.72 -8.50 8.50
C LYS A 111 12.59 -8.25 9.47
#